data_AF-A0A9E3U278-F1
#
_entry.id   AF-A0A9E3U278-F1
#
_cell.length_a   1.000
_cell.length_b   1.000
_cell.length_c   1.000
_cell.angle_alpha   90.00
_cell.angle_beta   90.00
_cell.angle_gamma   90.00
#
_symmetry.space_group_name_H-M   'P 1'
#
loop_
_entity.id
_entity.type
_entity.pdbx_description
1 polymer ?
#
loop_
_entity_poly.entity_id
_entity_poly.type
_entity_poly.pdbx_seq_one_letter_code
_entity_poly.pdbx_strand_id
1 'polypeptide(L)'
;MSRPVSINVIIAAGLCCTAAFAGGCRRGPTLYPVSGAVRYQGQPVEAGQIFFADPTGAAPTAYGPIENGRYAIEVAAGAKQVRITATKETGKIIEGAMGA
;
A
#
# COMPACT_ATOMS: atom_id res chain seq x y z
N MET A 1 49.64 -2.65 45.62
CA MET A 1 49.09 -2.14 46.89
C MET A 1 47.76 -1.48 46.58
N SER A 2 46.68 -2.20 46.86
CA SER A 2 45.29 -1.88 46.50
C SER A 2 44.79 -0.62 47.20
N ARG A 3 44.13 0.28 46.47
CA ARG A 3 43.16 1.24 47.06
C ARG A 3 41.94 1.40 46.15
N PRO A 4 40.74 1.53 46.74
CA PRO A 4 39.55 0.81 46.31
C PRO A 4 38.54 1.68 45.57
N VAL A 5 37.78 1.00 44.70
CA VAL A 5 36.58 1.48 43.98
C VAL A 5 35.61 2.11 44.97
N SER A 6 35.50 3.43 44.91
CA SER A 6 34.59 4.22 45.74
C SER A 6 33.18 4.12 45.16
N ILE A 7 32.43 3.12 45.66
CA ILE A 7 31.01 3.04 46.07
C ILE A 7 29.93 4.03 45.57
N ASN A 8 30.26 5.12 44.87
CA ASN A 8 29.30 6.01 44.18
C ASN A 8 28.81 5.45 42.84
N VAL A 9 29.25 4.25 42.44
CA VAL A 9 28.83 3.57 41.20
C VAL A 9 27.46 2.89 41.33
N ILE A 10 26.86 2.83 42.53
CA ILE A 10 25.70 1.95 42.77
C ILE A 10 24.33 2.67 42.66
N ILE A 11 24.24 4.01 42.74
CA ILE A 11 22.94 4.71 42.69
C ILE A 11 22.62 5.31 41.31
N ALA A 12 23.61 5.42 40.41
CA ALA A 12 23.39 5.79 39.01
C ALA A 12 23.13 4.58 38.09
N ALA A 13 22.91 3.39 38.67
CA ALA A 13 22.74 2.12 37.96
C ALA A 13 21.26 1.71 37.75
N GLY A 14 20.32 2.64 37.88
CA GLY A 14 18.88 2.38 37.71
C GLY A 14 18.23 3.02 36.47
N LEU A 15 18.90 3.95 35.80
CA LEU A 15 18.28 4.80 34.77
C LEU A 15 18.98 4.76 33.40
N CYS A 16 19.86 3.77 33.17
CA CYS A 16 20.67 3.68 31.95
C CYS A 16 20.44 2.39 31.14
N CYS A 17 19.28 1.74 31.28
CA CYS A 17 18.97 0.51 30.52
C CYS A 17 17.69 0.60 29.66
N THR A 18 17.00 1.74 29.61
CA THR A 18 15.70 1.85 28.90
C THR A 18 15.76 2.47 27.49
N ALA A 19 16.92 2.93 27.02
CA ALA A 19 17.01 3.68 25.76
C ALA A 19 17.35 2.83 24.51
N ALA A 20 17.52 1.50 24.62
CA ALA A 20 18.01 0.67 23.51
C ALA A 20 16.90 0.09 22.59
N PHE A 21 15.61 0.36 22.84
CA PHE A 21 14.51 -0.28 22.10
C PHE A 21 13.75 0.62 21.10
N ALA A 22 14.21 1.85 20.83
CA ALA A 22 13.53 2.76 19.90
C ALA A 22 14.03 2.68 18.43
N GLY A 23 14.80 1.66 18.06
CA GLY A 23 15.40 1.51 16.72
C GLY A 23 14.54 0.81 15.67
N GLY A 24 13.21 0.91 15.76
CA GLY A 24 12.27 0.12 14.97
C GLY A 24 11.51 0.87 13.87
N CYS A 25 12.03 1.98 13.33
CA CYS A 25 11.41 2.60 12.14
C CYS A 25 11.68 1.73 10.90
N ARG A 26 10.88 0.69 10.68
CA ARG A 26 10.78 0.07 9.36
C ARG A 26 10.21 1.11 8.41
N ARG A 27 11.10 1.77 7.64
CA ARG A 27 10.71 2.65 6.55
C ARG A 27 9.96 1.78 5.53
N GLY A 28 8.67 2.05 5.33
CA GLY A 28 7.84 1.32 4.37
C GLY A 28 8.40 1.40 2.96
N PRO A 29 7.91 0.57 2.02
CA PRO A 29 8.36 0.62 0.63
C PRO A 29 8.16 2.03 0.07
N THR A 30 9.15 2.55 -0.66
CA THR A 30 9.03 3.82 -1.37
C THR A 30 7.91 3.72 -2.40
N LEU A 31 6.94 4.62 -2.30
CA LEU A 31 5.82 4.72 -3.23
C LEU A 31 6.09 5.81 -4.27
N TYR A 32 5.56 5.60 -5.46
CA TYR A 32 5.68 6.51 -6.60
C TYR A 32 4.28 6.87 -7.11
N PRO A 33 4.05 8.16 -7.44
CA PRO A 33 2.77 8.58 -8.00
C PRO A 33 2.63 8.04 -9.44
N VAL A 34 1.52 7.37 -9.70
CA VAL A 34 1.14 6.85 -11.02
C VAL A 34 -0.23 7.41 -11.37
N SER A 35 -0.34 8.00 -12.55
CA SER A 35 -1.61 8.52 -13.06
C SER A 35 -1.78 8.18 -14.53
N GLY A 36 -3.03 8.12 -14.98
CA GLY A 36 -3.33 7.81 -16.37
C GLY A 36 -4.80 7.97 -16.72
N ALA A 37 -5.11 7.69 -17.98
CA ALA A 37 -6.47 7.68 -18.50
C ALA A 37 -6.90 6.26 -18.89
N VAL A 38 -8.15 5.93 -18.61
CA VAL A 38 -8.77 4.63 -18.90
C VAL A 38 -9.92 4.86 -19.88
N ARG A 39 -9.87 4.17 -21.01
CA ARG A 39 -10.90 4.22 -22.05
C ARG A 39 -11.32 2.81 -22.44
N TYR A 40 -12.61 2.65 -22.69
CA TYR A 40 -13.20 1.44 -23.24
C TYR A 40 -13.94 1.79 -24.53
N GLN A 41 -13.58 1.16 -25.64
CA GLN A 41 -14.14 1.45 -26.98
C GLN A 41 -14.10 2.95 -27.35
N GLY A 42 -13.01 3.64 -26.98
CA GLY A 42 -12.82 5.07 -27.24
C GLY A 42 -13.53 6.01 -26.25
N GLN A 43 -14.44 5.51 -25.42
CA GLN A 43 -15.13 6.29 -24.39
C GLN A 43 -14.39 6.21 -23.05
N PRO A 44 -14.30 7.31 -22.27
CA PRO A 44 -13.76 7.25 -20.92
C PRO A 44 -14.63 6.35 -20.04
N VAL A 45 -13.99 5.59 -19.16
CA VAL A 45 -14.69 4.80 -18.14
C VAL A 45 -15.20 5.74 -17.04
N GLU A 46 -16.51 5.89 -16.89
CA GLU A 46 -17.08 6.83 -15.91
C GLU A 46 -16.70 6.51 -14.46
N ALA A 47 -16.87 5.24 -14.06
CA ALA A 47 -16.53 4.75 -12.74
C ALA A 47 -15.95 3.33 -12.80
N GLY A 48 -14.93 3.07 -11.99
CA GLY A 48 -14.31 1.76 -11.89
C GLY A 48 -13.23 1.70 -10.82
N GLN A 49 -12.46 0.63 -10.84
CA GLN A 49 -11.32 0.40 -9.97
C GLN A 49 -10.12 -0.06 -10.79
N ILE A 50 -8.94 0.43 -10.43
CA ILE A 50 -7.66 -0.02 -10.96
C ILE A 50 -6.87 -0.72 -9.86
N PHE A 51 -6.24 -1.84 -10.21
CA PHE A 51 -5.39 -2.64 -9.33
C PHE A 51 -4.01 -2.78 -9.95
N PHE A 52 -2.97 -2.57 -9.14
CA PHE A 52 -1.58 -2.83 -9.46
C PHE A 52 -1.08 -3.92 -8.52
N ALA A 53 -1.21 -5.17 -8.97
CA ALA A 53 -0.78 -6.34 -8.22
C ALA A 53 0.63 -6.75 -8.63
N ASP A 54 1.37 -7.36 -7.71
CA ASP A 54 2.58 -8.07 -8.08
C ASP A 54 2.20 -9.40 -8.76
N PRO A 55 2.76 -9.75 -9.93
CA PRO A 55 2.40 -10.99 -10.64
C PRO A 55 2.76 -12.25 -9.86
N THR A 56 3.70 -12.17 -8.91
CA THR A 56 4.11 -13.28 -8.04
C THR A 56 3.47 -13.21 -6.65
N GLY A 57 2.78 -12.11 -6.33
CA GLY A 57 2.17 -11.85 -5.02
C GLY A 57 3.15 -11.45 -3.91
N ALA A 58 4.43 -11.24 -4.24
CA ALA A 58 5.47 -10.95 -3.24
C ALA A 58 5.45 -9.50 -2.73
N ALA A 59 4.95 -8.56 -3.53
CA ALA A 59 4.88 -7.14 -3.19
C ALA A 59 3.41 -6.70 -2.96
N PRO A 60 3.19 -5.66 -2.12
CA PRO A 60 1.85 -5.17 -1.83
C PRO A 60 1.12 -4.70 -3.09
N THR A 61 -0.16 -5.02 -3.16
CA THR A 61 -1.08 -4.54 -4.20
C THR A 61 -1.54 -3.13 -3.87
N ALA A 62 -1.41 -2.21 -4.83
CA ALA A 62 -2.03 -0.89 -4.76
C ALA A 62 -3.34 -0.90 -5.55
N TYR A 63 -4.35 -0.17 -5.09
CA TYR A 63 -5.61 -0.02 -5.81
C TYR A 63 -6.19 1.37 -5.58
N GLY A 64 -7.04 1.81 -6.50
CA GLY A 64 -7.77 3.06 -6.35
C GLY A 64 -8.91 3.22 -7.34
N PRO A 65 -9.72 4.27 -7.14
CA PRO A 65 -10.87 4.54 -7.99
C PRO A 65 -10.41 5.04 -9.37
N ILE A 66 -11.21 4.73 -10.37
CA ILE A 66 -11.22 5.40 -11.67
C ILE A 66 -12.44 6.30 -11.68
N GLU A 67 -12.25 7.59 -11.91
CA GLU A 67 -13.31 8.59 -11.98
C GLU A 67 -13.15 9.40 -13.26
N ASN A 68 -14.22 9.53 -14.05
CA ASN A 68 -14.20 10.26 -15.32
C ASN A 68 -13.05 9.82 -16.25
N GLY A 69 -12.77 8.52 -16.25
CA GLY A 69 -11.72 7.89 -17.05
C GLY A 69 -10.31 8.20 -16.58
N ARG A 70 -10.10 8.67 -15.34
CA ARG A 70 -8.78 8.99 -14.79
C ARG A 70 -8.53 8.28 -13.47
N TYR A 71 -7.26 8.00 -13.20
CA TYR A 71 -6.80 7.50 -11.91
C TYR A 71 -5.51 8.22 -11.51
N ALA A 72 -5.29 8.33 -10.20
CA ALA A 72 -4.04 8.79 -9.61
C ALA A 72 -3.84 8.05 -8.28
N ILE A 73 -2.81 7.20 -8.21
CA ILE A 73 -2.53 6.38 -7.02
C ILE A 73 -1.03 6.29 -6.76
N GLU A 74 -0.65 5.96 -5.53
CA GLU A 74 0.73 5.69 -5.15
C GLU A 74 1.02 4.18 -5.22
N VAL A 75 2.09 3.79 -5.93
CA VAL A 75 2.46 2.39 -6.17
C VAL A 75 3.92 2.16 -5.82
N ALA A 76 4.22 1.05 -5.15
CA ALA A 76 5.60 0.64 -4.93
C ALA A 76 6.28 0.27 -6.26
N ALA A 77 7.59 0.52 -6.35
CA ALA A 77 8.38 0.12 -7.52
C ALA A 77 8.33 -1.39 -7.78
N GLY A 78 8.61 -1.77 -9.03
CA GLY A 78 8.70 -3.16 -9.49
C GLY A 78 7.71 -3.51 -10.59
N ALA A 79 7.77 -4.76 -11.06
CA ALA A 79 6.84 -5.27 -12.06
C ALA A 79 5.43 -5.37 -11.47
N LYS A 80 4.42 -4.87 -12.20
CA LYS A 80 3.02 -4.89 -11.77
C LYS A 80 2.13 -5.43 -12.87
N GLN A 81 1.21 -6.31 -12.50
CA GLN A 81 0.06 -6.67 -13.30
C GLN A 81 -1.06 -5.65 -13.05
N VAL A 82 -1.51 -5.00 -14.11
CA VAL A 82 -2.59 -4.01 -14.06
C VAL A 82 -3.92 -4.70 -14.36
N ARG A 83 -4.89 -4.57 -13.45
CA ARG A 83 -6.27 -5.03 -13.66
C ARG A 83 -7.22 -3.87 -13.50
N ILE A 84 -8.10 -3.69 -14.48
CA ILE A 84 -9.12 -2.65 -14.49
C ILE A 84 -10.48 -3.34 -14.45
N THR A 85 -11.30 -2.96 -13.47
CA THR A 85 -12.66 -3.46 -13.32
C THR A 85 -13.60 -2.26 -13.33
N ALA A 86 -14.57 -2.26 -14.24
CA ALA A 86 -15.57 -1.20 -14.34
C ALA A 86 -16.92 -1.80 -14.69
N THR A 87 -17.98 -1.21 -14.15
CA THR A 87 -19.36 -1.62 -14.44
C THR A 87 -20.00 -0.51 -15.27
N LYS A 88 -20.57 -0.87 -16.43
CA LYS A 88 -21.33 0.05 -17.27
C LYS A 88 -22.78 -0.41 -17.33
N GLU A 89 -23.72 0.47 -16.98
CA GLU A 89 -25.14 0.20 -17.20
C GLU A 89 -25.38 0.08 -18.71
N THR A 90 -25.72 -1.12 -19.15
CA THR A 90 -25.88 -1.41 -20.58
C THR A 90 -27.35 -1.24 -21.03
N GLY A 91 -28.26 -0.91 -20.11
CA GLY A 91 -29.72 -0.79 -20.37
C GLY A 91 -30.42 -2.09 -20.79
N LYS A 92 -29.65 -3.16 -21.04
CA LYS A 92 -30.14 -4.48 -21.43
C LYS A 92 -30.30 -5.35 -20.18
N ILE A 93 -31.55 -5.63 -19.83
CA ILE A 93 -31.87 -6.68 -18.86
C ILE A 93 -31.58 -8.01 -19.54
N ILE A 94 -30.72 -8.83 -18.96
CA ILE A 94 -30.61 -10.24 -19.35
C ILE A 94 -31.72 -11.01 -18.62
N GLU A 95 -32.84 -11.25 -19.31
CA GLU A 95 -33.89 -12.15 -18.82
C GLU A 95 -33.28 -13.55 -18.69
N GLY A 96 -33.01 -14.00 -17.45
CA GLY A 96 -32.51 -15.34 -17.15
C GLY A 96 -31.50 -15.49 -16.00
N ALA A 97 -31.02 -14.41 -15.37
CA ALA A 97 -30.01 -14.51 -14.29
C ALA A 97 -30.56 -14.91 -12.90
N MET A 98 -31.87 -15.14 -12.77
CA MET A 98 -32.50 -15.56 -11.51
C MET A 98 -33.33 -16.81 -11.79
N GLY A 99 -32.65 -17.97 -11.75
CA GLY A 99 -33.30 -19.28 -11.82
C GLY A 99 -34.17 -19.53 -10.59
N ALA A 100 -35.41 -19.93 -10.82
CA ALA A 100 -36.28 -20.59 -9.85
C ALA A 100 -35.96 -22.08 -9.80
#